data_AF-A0A4T0DZJ3-F1
#
_entry.id   AF-A0A4T0DZJ3-F1
#
_cell.length_a   1.000
_cell.length_b   1.000
_cell.length_c   1.000
_cell.angle_alpha   90.00
_cell.angle_beta   90.00
_cell.angle_gamma   90.00
#
_symmetry.space_group_name_H-M   'P 1'
#
loop_
_entity.id
_entity.type
_entity.pdbx_description
1 polymer ?
#
loop_
_entity_poly.entity_id
_entity_poly.type
_entity_poly.pdbx_seq_one_letter_code
_entity_poly.pdbx_strand_id
1 'polypeptide(L)'
;MRSLAKFVGFWSVLIQAGFSYSGTELVAVAAGETYNPRKTIPSAIRKTFFRIIFFFVFTIFFIGLLVPYDNEQLRAGGDDATASPLVIAAKLAGVKTLPGLINAVLLCTVLSAANSNVYSASRILVGLAGEGFAPKFFQLTKGEVPVYAVGFTSLFGLLGFMNVSSAGSVAFNWLIQISGVAGFIAWACILVSHLAFMKILENRDISRDTLPYKAMLQPWFTYYGLFFWVLIIFTQGFTAFIPWDTSAFFIAYISLILFAVLYIGHKAIVRPRFVRPSEADIDSGRKEIDEAVFEEPVPTTFFGKFWSWLS
;
A
#
# COMPACT_ATOMS: atom_id res chain seq x y z
N MET A 1 24.33 25.06 4.02
CA MET A 1 23.01 25.14 3.35
C MET A 1 22.84 24.14 2.21
N ARG A 2 23.73 24.04 1.21
CA ARG A 2 23.55 23.10 0.07
C ARG A 2 23.51 21.60 0.47
N SER A 3 24.29 21.16 1.47
CA SER A 3 24.28 19.76 1.95
C SER A 3 22.97 19.40 2.66
N LEU A 4 22.48 20.28 3.52
CA LEU A 4 21.19 20.11 4.22
C LEU A 4 20.03 20.04 3.24
N ALA A 5 19.98 20.94 2.25
CA ALA A 5 18.96 20.90 1.20
C ALA A 5 19.00 19.60 0.37
N LYS A 6 20.19 19.08 0.07
CA LYS A 6 20.36 17.78 -0.62
C LYS A 6 19.85 16.61 0.23
N PHE A 7 20.15 16.60 1.53
CA PHE A 7 19.65 15.58 2.45
C PHE A 7 18.13 15.64 2.59
N VAL A 8 17.57 16.84 2.76
CA VAL A 8 16.12 17.09 2.81
C VAL A 8 15.44 16.56 1.55
N GLY A 9 15.98 16.89 0.36
CA GLY A 9 15.46 16.42 -0.91
C GLY A 9 15.53 14.89 -1.04
N PHE A 10 16.67 14.29 -0.70
CA PHE A 10 16.82 12.84 -0.71
C PHE A 10 15.80 12.14 0.21
N TRP A 11 15.64 12.64 1.44
CA TRP A 11 14.71 12.07 2.41
C TRP A 11 13.25 12.22 1.96
N SER A 12 12.88 13.38 1.41
CA SER A 12 11.55 13.62 0.85
C SER A 12 11.23 12.65 -0.30
N VAL A 13 12.17 12.41 -1.21
CA VAL A 13 12.00 11.47 -2.32
C VAL A 13 11.92 10.03 -1.80
N LEU A 14 12.66 9.68 -0.74
CA LEU A 14 12.57 8.34 -0.12
C LEU A 14 11.16 8.08 0.43
N ILE A 15 10.54 9.07 1.09
CA ILE A 15 9.17 8.98 1.60
C ILE A 15 8.17 8.82 0.45
N GLN A 16 8.29 9.63 -0.60
CA GLN A 16 7.43 9.53 -1.80
C GLN A 16 7.58 8.20 -2.54
N ALA A 17 8.81 7.69 -2.62
CA ALA A 17 9.07 6.36 -3.16
C ALA A 17 8.36 5.31 -2.31
N GLY A 18 8.42 5.40 -0.98
CA GLY A 18 7.67 4.52 -0.07
C GLY A 18 6.16 4.49 -0.37
N PHE A 19 5.55 5.65 -0.60
CA PHE A 19 4.14 5.74 -1.02
C PHE A 19 3.85 5.01 -2.33
N SER A 20 4.79 5.03 -3.27
CA SER A 20 4.63 4.36 -4.57
C SER A 20 4.62 2.84 -4.46
N TYR A 21 5.09 2.27 -3.35
CA TYR A 21 5.00 0.84 -3.03
C TYR A 21 3.74 0.46 -2.23
N SER A 22 2.85 1.43 -1.95
CA SER A 22 1.57 1.17 -1.27
C SER A 22 0.71 0.23 -2.12
N GLY A 23 0.00 -0.68 -1.47
CA GLY A 23 -0.88 -1.64 -2.14
C GLY A 23 -0.23 -2.99 -2.44
N THR A 24 1.04 -3.21 -2.09
CA THR A 24 1.64 -4.56 -2.13
C THR A 24 0.95 -5.53 -1.16
N GLU A 25 0.33 -5.01 -0.10
CA GLU A 25 -0.52 -5.73 0.85
C GLU A 25 -1.81 -6.28 0.22
N LEU A 26 -2.28 -5.76 -0.92
CA LEU A 26 -3.50 -6.26 -1.57
C LEU A 26 -3.35 -7.73 -2.00
N VAL A 27 -2.13 -8.17 -2.33
CA VAL A 27 -1.85 -9.57 -2.67
C VAL A 27 -2.19 -10.49 -1.49
N ALA A 28 -1.96 -10.03 -0.26
CA ALA A 28 -2.31 -10.79 0.95
C ALA A 28 -3.83 -10.81 1.19
N VAL A 29 -4.53 -9.70 0.94
CA VAL A 29 -6.00 -9.65 1.05
C VAL A 29 -6.66 -10.59 0.04
N ALA A 30 -6.14 -10.66 -1.18
CA ALA A 30 -6.61 -11.56 -2.23
C ALA A 30 -6.28 -13.05 -1.96
N ALA A 31 -5.38 -13.35 -1.02
CA ALA A 31 -5.00 -14.72 -0.69
C ALA A 31 -6.16 -15.56 -0.15
N GLY A 32 -7.11 -14.94 0.57
CA GLY A 32 -8.27 -15.63 1.13
C GLY A 32 -9.24 -16.19 0.08
N GLU A 33 -9.27 -15.56 -1.10
CA GLU A 33 -10.16 -15.86 -2.22
C GLU A 33 -9.44 -16.60 -3.37
N THR A 34 -8.13 -16.79 -3.27
CA THR A 34 -7.34 -17.46 -4.30
C THR A 34 -7.57 -18.98 -4.24
N TYR A 35 -7.78 -19.61 -5.42
CA TYR A 35 -8.03 -21.05 -5.55
C TYR A 35 -6.91 -21.92 -4.96
N ASN A 36 -5.65 -21.71 -5.40
CA ASN A 36 -4.46 -22.35 -4.83
C ASN A 36 -3.51 -21.29 -4.23
N PRO A 37 -3.73 -20.83 -2.99
CA PRO A 37 -2.95 -19.76 -2.41
C PRO A 37 -1.49 -20.17 -2.15
N ARG A 38 -1.22 -21.47 -1.92
CA ARG A 38 0.13 -21.96 -1.62
C ARG A 38 1.10 -21.83 -2.77
N LYS A 39 0.62 -21.89 -4.02
CA LYS A 39 1.45 -21.70 -5.21
C LYS A 39 1.31 -20.30 -5.80
N THR A 40 0.08 -19.82 -5.91
CA THR A 40 -0.22 -18.56 -6.59
C THR A 40 0.31 -17.36 -5.81
N ILE A 41 0.19 -17.35 -4.47
CA ILE A 41 0.63 -16.20 -3.66
C ILE A 41 2.16 -16.05 -3.65
N PRO A 42 2.97 -17.11 -3.40
CA PRO A 42 4.44 -16.99 -3.51
C PRO A 42 4.90 -16.53 -4.89
N SER A 43 4.28 -17.06 -5.95
CA SER A 43 4.58 -16.68 -7.33
C SER A 43 4.25 -15.20 -7.57
N ALA A 44 3.04 -14.77 -7.20
CA ALA A 44 2.58 -13.40 -7.36
C ALA A 44 3.45 -12.40 -6.60
N ILE A 45 3.86 -12.71 -5.37
CA ILE A 45 4.76 -11.85 -4.56
C ILE A 45 6.10 -11.65 -5.28
N ARG A 46 6.75 -12.75 -5.73
CA ARG A 46 8.05 -12.67 -6.41
C ARG A 46 7.94 -11.91 -7.72
N LYS A 47 6.93 -12.21 -8.54
CA LYS A 47 6.69 -11.52 -9.81
C LYS A 47 6.44 -10.03 -9.60
N THR A 48 5.58 -9.68 -8.65
CA THR A 48 5.25 -8.28 -8.34
C THR A 48 6.48 -7.49 -7.92
N PHE A 49 7.34 -8.07 -7.08
CA PHE A 49 8.59 -7.43 -6.66
C PHE A 49 9.51 -7.08 -7.84
N PHE A 50 9.82 -8.06 -8.69
CA PHE A 50 10.67 -7.83 -9.88
C PHE A 50 10.01 -6.89 -10.88
N ARG A 51 8.69 -6.99 -11.05
CA ARG A 51 7.91 -6.16 -11.96
C ARG A 51 7.94 -4.69 -11.54
N ILE A 52 7.76 -4.40 -10.25
CA ILE A 52 7.83 -3.02 -9.73
C ILE A 52 9.23 -2.45 -9.93
N ILE A 53 10.28 -3.18 -9.54
CA ILE A 53 11.67 -2.72 -9.72
C ILE A 53 11.96 -2.44 -11.20
N PHE A 54 11.61 -3.39 -12.08
CA PHE A 54 11.85 -3.24 -13.50
C PHE A 54 11.12 -2.01 -14.06
N PHE A 55 9.80 -1.93 -13.89
CA PHE A 55 9.05 -0.81 -14.49
C PHE A 55 9.39 0.53 -13.85
N PHE A 56 9.61 0.62 -12.53
CA PHE A 56 9.91 1.89 -11.89
C PHE A 56 11.29 2.40 -12.31
N VAL A 57 12.32 1.54 -12.27
CA VAL A 57 13.69 1.93 -12.63
C VAL A 57 13.79 2.27 -14.12
N PHE A 58 13.21 1.45 -15.01
CA PHE A 58 13.25 1.74 -16.44
C PHE A 58 12.44 2.98 -16.81
N THR A 59 11.27 3.18 -16.19
CA THR A 59 10.46 4.38 -16.45
C THR A 59 11.23 5.64 -16.04
N ILE A 60 11.82 5.66 -14.83
CA ILE A 60 12.64 6.79 -14.37
C ILE A 60 13.87 6.98 -15.27
N PHE A 61 14.52 5.89 -15.69
CA PHE A 61 15.67 5.93 -16.59
C PHE A 61 15.32 6.59 -17.93
N PHE A 62 14.24 6.16 -18.59
CA PHE A 62 13.81 6.76 -19.86
C PHE A 62 13.34 8.21 -19.69
N ILE A 63 12.60 8.52 -18.62
CA ILE A 63 12.22 9.91 -18.31
C ILE A 63 13.46 10.78 -18.14
N GLY A 64 14.49 10.29 -17.42
CA GLY A 64 15.74 11.01 -17.22
C GLY A 64 16.55 11.25 -18.50
N LEU A 65 16.37 10.41 -19.54
CA LEU A 65 16.96 10.63 -20.86
C LEU A 65 16.17 11.64 -21.70
N LEU A 66 14.85 11.68 -21.53
CA LEU A 66 13.94 12.47 -22.37
C LEU A 66 13.64 13.87 -21.83
N VAL A 67 13.68 14.06 -20.52
CA VAL A 67 13.32 15.32 -19.86
C VAL A 67 14.54 15.92 -19.17
N PRO A 68 14.97 17.13 -19.57
CA PRO A 68 16.04 17.84 -18.88
C PRO A 68 15.70 18.08 -17.41
N TYR A 69 16.66 17.86 -16.51
CA TYR A 69 16.46 18.00 -15.06
C TYR A 69 16.16 19.44 -14.61
N ASP A 70 16.48 20.42 -15.45
CA ASP A 70 16.29 21.85 -15.27
C ASP A 70 14.98 22.37 -15.90
N ASN A 71 14.17 21.49 -16.49
CA ASN A 71 12.89 21.87 -17.08
C ASN A 71 11.95 22.48 -16.03
N GLU A 72 11.50 23.72 -16.26
CA GLU A 72 10.63 24.46 -15.34
C GLU A 72 9.29 23.75 -15.08
N GLN A 73 8.78 22.96 -16.04
CA GLN A 73 7.54 22.20 -15.88
C GLN A 73 7.68 21.07 -14.84
N LEU A 74 8.90 20.58 -14.58
CA LEU A 74 9.17 19.65 -13.47
C LEU A 74 9.15 20.36 -12.10
N ARG A 75 9.45 21.66 -12.06
CA ARG A 75 9.48 22.48 -10.84
C ARG A 75 8.12 23.09 -10.51
N ALA A 76 7.22 23.18 -11.49
CA ALA A 76 5.92 23.82 -11.36
C ALA A 76 4.98 23.11 -10.36
N GLY A 77 5.29 21.88 -9.92
CA GLY A 77 4.80 21.29 -8.66
C GLY A 77 3.29 21.33 -8.43
N GLY A 78 2.49 21.41 -9.49
CA GLY A 78 1.04 21.46 -9.39
C GLY A 78 0.47 20.05 -9.49
N ASP A 79 -0.59 19.78 -8.72
CA ASP A 79 -1.52 18.64 -8.86
C ASP A 79 -2.20 18.55 -10.25
N ASP A 80 -1.67 19.24 -11.26
CA ASP A 80 -2.20 19.29 -12.61
C ASP A 80 -1.57 18.17 -13.45
N ALA A 81 -2.40 17.39 -14.14
CA ALA A 81 -1.97 16.26 -14.97
C ALA A 81 -0.97 16.68 -16.07
N THR A 82 -0.90 17.97 -16.39
CA THR A 82 0.01 18.56 -17.36
C THR A 82 1.48 18.58 -16.93
N ALA A 83 1.77 18.42 -15.64
CA ALA A 83 3.12 18.40 -15.05
C ALA A 83 3.72 16.98 -14.97
N SER A 84 2.99 15.95 -15.39
CA SER A 84 3.51 14.57 -15.43
C SER A 84 4.74 14.48 -16.34
N PRO A 85 5.88 13.93 -15.86
CA PRO A 85 7.11 13.83 -16.66
C PRO A 85 6.92 13.05 -17.98
N LEU A 86 6.01 12.07 -18.02
CA LEU A 86 5.66 11.35 -19.24
C LEU A 86 4.94 12.25 -20.26
N VAL A 87 4.07 13.14 -19.78
CA VAL A 87 3.37 14.13 -20.60
C VAL A 87 4.34 15.20 -21.09
N ILE A 88 5.27 15.64 -20.24
CA ILE A 88 6.33 16.60 -20.60
C ILE A 88 7.23 16.00 -21.69
N ALA A 89 7.67 14.75 -21.55
CA ALA A 89 8.46 14.06 -22.57
C ALA A 89 7.72 14.01 -23.93
N ALA A 90 6.42 13.70 -23.93
CA ALA A 90 5.60 13.69 -25.14
C ALA A 90 5.44 15.08 -25.78
N LYS A 91 5.32 16.14 -24.97
CA LYS A 91 5.28 17.52 -25.44
C LYS A 91 6.62 17.94 -26.06
N LEU A 92 7.74 17.61 -25.41
CA LEU A 92 9.09 17.89 -25.91
C LEU A 92 9.37 17.15 -27.22
N ALA A 93 8.83 15.94 -27.39
CA ALA A 93 8.91 15.19 -28.64
C ALA A 93 8.08 15.80 -29.80
N GLY A 94 7.27 16.84 -29.54
CA GLY A 94 6.51 17.56 -30.57
C GLY A 94 5.26 16.83 -31.10
N VAL A 95 4.87 15.70 -30.50
CA VAL A 95 3.73 14.90 -30.97
C VAL A 95 2.43 15.42 -30.35
N LYS A 96 1.63 16.16 -31.12
CA LYS A 96 0.42 16.88 -30.63
C LYS A 96 -0.65 15.97 -29.99
N THR A 97 -0.79 14.73 -30.46
CA THR A 97 -1.83 13.79 -29.98
C THR A 97 -1.40 12.94 -28.78
N LEU A 98 -0.08 12.77 -28.58
CA LEU A 98 0.47 11.85 -27.58
C LEU A 98 0.16 12.28 -26.13
N PRO A 99 0.21 13.57 -25.74
CA PRO A 99 -0.22 14.01 -24.42
C PRO A 99 -1.65 13.62 -24.06
N GLY A 100 -2.59 13.74 -25.02
CA GLY A 100 -3.99 13.37 -24.81
C GLY A 100 -4.17 11.88 -24.59
N LEU A 101 -3.46 11.05 -25.35
CA LEU A 101 -3.45 9.60 -25.17
C LEU A 101 -2.88 9.20 -23.81
N ILE A 102 -1.74 9.79 -23.41
CA ILE A 102 -1.13 9.52 -22.11
C ILE A 102 -2.09 9.89 -20.99
N ASN A 103 -2.74 11.04 -21.05
CA ASN A 103 -3.72 11.45 -20.04
C ASN A 103 -4.93 10.51 -19.99
N ALA A 104 -5.44 10.04 -21.14
CA ALA A 104 -6.52 9.07 -21.18
C ALA A 104 -6.12 7.72 -20.53
N VAL A 105 -4.91 7.25 -20.82
CA VAL A 105 -4.36 6.03 -20.19
C VAL A 105 -4.19 6.23 -18.68
N LEU A 106 -3.63 7.37 -18.26
CA LEU A 106 -3.50 7.72 -16.83
C LEU A 106 -4.86 7.71 -16.13
N LEU A 107 -5.89 8.30 -16.73
CA LEU A 107 -7.25 8.28 -16.18
C LEU A 107 -7.78 6.85 -16.01
N CYS A 108 -7.63 6.00 -17.03
CA CYS A 108 -8.01 4.58 -16.93
C CYS A 108 -7.23 3.86 -15.81
N THR A 109 -5.93 4.14 -15.65
CA THR A 109 -5.11 3.51 -14.60
C THR A 109 -5.53 3.94 -13.19
N VAL A 110 -5.86 5.23 -13.00
CA VAL A 110 -6.33 5.76 -11.72
C VAL A 110 -7.70 5.18 -11.36
N LEU A 111 -8.63 5.08 -12.32
CA LEU A 111 -9.93 4.46 -12.12
C LEU A 111 -9.80 2.97 -11.74
N SER A 112 -8.90 2.25 -12.41
CA SER A 112 -8.62 0.85 -12.08
C SER A 112 -8.05 0.70 -10.67
N ALA A 113 -7.07 1.54 -10.28
CA ALA A 113 -6.49 1.54 -8.94
C ALA A 113 -7.54 1.89 -7.86
N ALA A 114 -8.41 2.87 -8.13
CA ALA A 114 -9.51 3.24 -7.23
C ALA A 114 -10.46 2.06 -7.00
N ASN A 115 -10.83 1.31 -8.05
CA ASN A 115 -11.66 0.12 -7.92
C ASN A 115 -10.99 -0.97 -7.07
N SER A 116 -9.70 -1.23 -7.27
CA SER A 116 -8.94 -2.18 -6.44
C SER A 116 -8.86 -1.77 -4.97
N ASN A 117 -8.75 -0.48 -4.68
CA ASN A 117 -8.74 0.04 -3.31
C ASN A 117 -10.10 -0.11 -2.63
N VAL A 118 -11.22 0.15 -3.34
CA VAL A 118 -12.58 -0.09 -2.80
C VAL A 118 -12.79 -1.57 -2.51
N TYR A 119 -12.39 -2.45 -3.44
CA TYR A 119 -12.44 -3.90 -3.22
C TYR A 119 -11.65 -4.29 -1.95
N SER A 120 -10.39 -3.88 -1.84
CA SER A 120 -9.54 -4.22 -0.69
C SER A 120 -10.10 -3.69 0.64
N ALA A 121 -10.49 -2.41 0.68
CA ALA A 121 -11.03 -1.79 1.88
C ALA A 121 -12.32 -2.47 2.35
N SER A 122 -13.19 -2.87 1.41
CA SER A 122 -14.43 -3.58 1.76
C SER A 122 -14.16 -4.94 2.39
N ARG A 123 -13.14 -5.68 1.92
CA ARG A 123 -12.74 -6.97 2.49
C ARG A 123 -12.08 -6.85 3.85
N ILE A 124 -11.26 -5.82 4.05
CA ILE A 124 -10.70 -5.50 5.38
C ILE A 124 -11.84 -5.23 6.36
N LEU A 125 -12.85 -4.45 5.96
CA LEU A 125 -14.00 -4.13 6.82
C LEU A 125 -14.87 -5.35 7.13
N VAL A 126 -15.06 -6.26 6.17
CA VAL A 126 -15.72 -7.56 6.41
C VAL A 126 -14.92 -8.41 7.40
N GLY A 127 -13.60 -8.46 7.26
CA GLY A 127 -12.72 -9.18 8.19
C GLY A 127 -12.81 -8.62 9.61
N LEU A 128 -12.77 -7.30 9.76
CA LEU A 128 -12.96 -6.62 11.05
C LEU A 128 -14.34 -6.94 11.65
N ALA A 129 -15.40 -6.99 10.83
CA ALA A 129 -16.71 -7.35 11.31
C ALA A 129 -16.78 -8.83 11.72
N GLY A 130 -16.05 -9.72 11.02
CA GLY A 130 -15.87 -11.15 11.35
C GLY A 130 -15.36 -11.36 12.76
N GLU A 131 -14.30 -10.64 13.09
CA GLU A 131 -13.61 -10.67 14.40
C GLU A 131 -14.32 -9.86 15.50
N GLY A 132 -15.47 -9.23 15.19
CA GLY A 132 -16.23 -8.41 16.15
C GLY A 132 -15.66 -7.00 16.41
N PHE A 133 -14.66 -6.56 15.64
CA PHE A 133 -14.11 -5.20 15.68
C PHE A 133 -14.91 -4.18 14.87
N ALA A 134 -15.85 -4.64 14.04
CA ALA A 134 -16.81 -3.79 13.33
C ALA A 134 -18.25 -4.35 13.42
N PRO A 135 -19.28 -3.52 13.21
CA PRO A 135 -20.67 -3.96 13.21
C PRO A 135 -20.93 -5.13 12.24
N LYS A 136 -21.65 -6.16 12.71
CA LYS A 136 -21.92 -7.39 11.95
C LYS A 136 -22.63 -7.17 10.61
N PHE A 137 -23.36 -6.06 10.43
CA PHE A 137 -24.07 -5.78 9.19
C PHE A 137 -23.11 -5.59 7.99
N PHE A 138 -21.83 -5.26 8.22
CA PHE A 138 -20.83 -5.15 7.16
C PHE A 138 -20.52 -6.50 6.48
N GLN A 139 -20.79 -7.63 7.14
CA GLN A 139 -20.62 -8.95 6.55
C GLN A 139 -21.76 -9.35 5.60
N LEU A 140 -22.87 -8.61 5.58
CA LEU A 140 -24.04 -8.98 4.78
C LEU A 140 -23.71 -8.89 3.28
N THR A 141 -23.69 -10.04 2.61
CA THR A 141 -23.42 -10.15 1.19
C THR A 141 -24.69 -10.31 0.37
N LYS A 142 -24.74 -9.65 -0.79
CA LYS A 142 -25.73 -9.91 -1.84
C LYS A 142 -24.98 -10.44 -3.07
N GLY A 143 -25.18 -11.71 -3.40
CA GLY A 143 -24.44 -12.36 -4.49
C GLY A 143 -22.92 -12.31 -4.28
N GLU A 144 -22.44 -12.70 -3.09
CA GLU A 144 -21.02 -12.72 -2.68
C GLU A 144 -20.34 -11.34 -2.49
N VAL A 145 -21.03 -10.25 -2.85
CA VAL A 145 -20.53 -8.88 -2.69
C VAL A 145 -21.03 -8.28 -1.37
N PRO A 146 -20.15 -7.75 -0.49
CA PRO A 146 -20.51 -7.16 0.80
C PRO A 146 -20.99 -5.72 0.58
N VAL A 147 -22.24 -5.57 0.15
CA VAL A 147 -22.79 -4.31 -0.36
C VAL A 147 -22.65 -3.15 0.62
N TYR A 148 -22.89 -3.39 1.92
CA TYR A 148 -22.76 -2.35 2.94
C TYR A 148 -21.31 -1.92 3.17
N ALA A 149 -20.36 -2.86 3.13
CA ALA A 149 -18.94 -2.54 3.25
C ALA A 149 -18.47 -1.74 2.03
N VAL A 150 -18.83 -2.17 0.82
CA VAL A 150 -18.51 -1.46 -0.43
C VAL A 150 -19.12 -0.05 -0.42
N GLY A 151 -20.39 0.07 -0.05
CA GLY A 151 -21.08 1.35 0.05
C GLY A 151 -20.39 2.30 1.01
N PHE A 152 -20.09 1.85 2.23
CA PHE A 152 -19.39 2.64 3.23
C PHE A 152 -18.00 3.10 2.76
N THR A 153 -17.21 2.20 2.16
CA THR A 153 -15.88 2.58 1.62
C THR A 153 -15.99 3.56 0.46
N SER A 154 -17.03 3.43 -0.37
CA SER A 154 -17.26 4.31 -1.52
C SER A 154 -17.66 5.73 -1.10
N LEU A 155 -18.31 5.90 0.06
CA LEU A 155 -18.66 7.22 0.60
C LEU A 155 -17.43 8.10 0.83
N PHE A 156 -16.30 7.53 1.24
CA PHE A 156 -15.06 8.30 1.40
C PHE A 156 -14.52 8.83 0.07
N GLY A 157 -14.82 8.16 -1.06
CA GLY A 157 -14.50 8.65 -2.39
C GLY A 157 -15.18 9.98 -2.71
N LEU A 158 -16.36 10.26 -2.12
CA LEU A 158 -17.07 11.52 -2.30
C LEU A 158 -16.30 12.71 -1.72
N LEU A 159 -15.37 12.49 -0.78
CA LEU A 159 -14.48 13.55 -0.28
C LEU A 159 -13.57 14.11 -1.40
N GLY A 160 -13.36 13.37 -2.49
CA GLY A 160 -12.67 13.88 -3.67
C GLY A 160 -13.36 15.09 -4.30
N PHE A 161 -14.68 15.24 -4.17
CA PHE A 161 -15.42 16.41 -4.66
C PHE A 161 -15.06 17.71 -3.93
N MET A 162 -14.34 17.64 -2.80
CA MET A 162 -13.81 18.83 -2.15
C MET A 162 -12.90 19.64 -3.08
N ASN A 163 -12.18 18.99 -4.00
CA ASN A 163 -11.33 19.67 -5.00
C ASN A 163 -12.09 20.55 -6.01
N VAL A 164 -13.42 20.48 -6.06
CA VAL A 164 -14.24 21.38 -6.90
C VAL A 164 -14.25 22.80 -6.31
N SER A 165 -14.01 22.95 -5.01
CA SER A 165 -13.92 24.26 -4.34
C SER A 165 -12.53 24.87 -4.47
N SER A 166 -12.44 26.20 -4.59
CA SER A 166 -11.18 26.95 -4.65
C SER A 166 -10.33 26.83 -3.37
N ALA A 167 -10.93 26.51 -2.23
CA ALA A 167 -10.23 26.19 -0.97
C ALA A 167 -10.06 24.68 -0.73
N GLY A 168 -10.57 23.85 -1.65
CA GLY A 168 -10.63 22.39 -1.52
C GLY A 168 -9.29 21.68 -1.54
N SER A 169 -8.33 22.20 -2.30
CA SER A 169 -7.01 21.61 -2.47
C SER A 169 -6.25 21.48 -1.15
N VAL A 170 -6.41 22.42 -0.20
CA VAL A 170 -5.76 22.34 1.11
C VAL A 170 -6.32 21.17 1.91
N ALA A 171 -7.64 21.09 2.06
CA ALA A 171 -8.27 20.04 2.84
C ALA A 171 -8.10 18.65 2.19
N PHE A 172 -8.07 18.59 0.86
CA PHE A 172 -7.75 17.36 0.14
C PHE A 172 -6.30 16.91 0.38
N ASN A 173 -5.34 17.84 0.38
CA ASN A 173 -3.96 17.55 0.71
C ASN A 173 -3.82 17.02 2.16
N TRP A 174 -4.61 17.53 3.10
CA TRP A 174 -4.66 16.96 4.45
C TRP A 174 -5.13 15.51 4.44
N LEU A 175 -6.19 15.19 3.68
CA LEU A 175 -6.69 13.81 3.56
C LEU A 175 -5.66 12.85 2.94
N ILE A 176 -4.95 13.29 1.89
CA ILE A 176 -3.87 12.51 1.28
C ILE A 176 -2.78 12.20 2.31
N GLN A 177 -2.31 13.22 3.03
CA GLN A 177 -1.27 13.03 4.05
C GLN A 177 -1.77 12.09 5.15
N ILE A 178 -3.01 12.25 5.59
CA ILE A 178 -3.59 11.42 6.63
C ILE A 178 -3.61 9.93 6.23
N SER A 179 -4.12 9.67 5.03
CA SER A 179 -4.21 8.33 4.44
C SER A 179 -2.82 7.71 4.25
N GLY A 180 -1.87 8.52 3.78
CA GLY A 180 -0.50 8.09 3.59
C GLY A 180 0.16 7.59 4.87
N VAL A 181 0.15 8.42 5.93
CA VAL A 181 0.73 8.04 7.22
C VAL A 181 0.08 6.77 7.78
N ALA A 182 -1.24 6.63 7.60
CA ALA A 182 -1.98 5.46 8.06
C ALA A 182 -1.48 4.17 7.38
N GLY A 183 -1.14 4.22 6.09
CA GLY A 183 -0.51 3.11 5.37
C GLY A 183 0.83 2.69 5.97
N PHE A 184 1.70 3.65 6.31
CA PHE A 184 2.98 3.35 6.95
C PHE A 184 2.81 2.73 8.33
N ILE A 185 1.87 3.23 9.13
CA ILE A 185 1.52 2.64 10.43
C ILE A 185 1.02 1.20 10.24
N ALA A 186 0.16 0.96 9.25
CA ALA A 186 -0.34 -0.39 8.95
C ALA A 186 0.80 -1.35 8.61
N TRP A 187 1.78 -0.93 7.79
CA TRP A 187 2.96 -1.75 7.50
C TRP A 187 3.84 -2.00 8.72
N ALA A 188 4.05 -1.01 9.59
CA ALA A 188 4.74 -1.22 10.86
C ALA A 188 4.01 -2.26 11.72
N CYS A 189 2.67 -2.19 11.81
CA CYS A 189 1.84 -3.17 12.51
C CYS A 189 1.96 -4.57 11.90
N ILE A 190 1.95 -4.71 10.57
CA ILE A 190 2.12 -6.00 9.89
C ILE A 190 3.48 -6.62 10.24
N LEU A 191 4.55 -5.83 10.26
CA LEU A 191 5.89 -6.33 10.63
C LEU A 191 5.96 -6.74 12.10
N VAL A 192 5.34 -5.99 13.00
CA VAL A 192 5.22 -6.37 14.42
C VAL A 192 4.44 -7.68 14.58
N SER A 193 3.31 -7.82 13.88
CA SER A 193 2.53 -9.07 13.85
C SER A 193 3.32 -10.23 13.29
N HIS A 194 4.16 -10.00 12.27
CA HIS A 194 5.05 -11.02 11.72
C HIS A 194 6.12 -11.47 12.73
N LEU A 195 6.70 -10.54 13.52
CA LEU A 195 7.61 -10.91 14.62
C LEU A 195 6.90 -11.74 15.70
N ALA A 196 5.66 -11.38 16.03
CA ALA A 196 4.84 -12.16 16.96
C ALA A 196 4.55 -13.56 16.42
N PHE A 197 4.18 -13.67 15.14
CA PHE A 197 3.97 -14.94 14.45
C PHE A 197 5.21 -15.85 14.49
N MET A 198 6.40 -15.29 14.24
CA MET A 198 7.65 -16.05 14.33
C MET A 198 7.91 -16.59 15.74
N LYS A 199 7.61 -15.80 16.78
CA LYS A 199 7.71 -16.25 18.18
C LYS A 199 6.71 -17.36 18.53
N ILE A 200 5.52 -17.33 17.93
CA ILE A 200 4.51 -18.38 18.11
C ILE A 200 5.00 -19.70 17.50
N LEU A 201 5.56 -19.66 16.28
CA LEU A 201 6.12 -20.85 15.63
C LEU A 201 7.27 -21.45 16.43
N GLU A 202 8.18 -20.61 16.93
CA GLU A 202 9.30 -21.03 17.80
C GLU A 202 8.78 -21.65 19.11
N ASN A 203 7.75 -21.07 19.73
CA ASN A 203 7.18 -21.59 20.96
C ASN A 203 6.48 -22.95 20.78
N ARG A 204 5.96 -23.22 19.58
CA ARG A 204 5.27 -24.48 19.22
C ARG A 204 6.17 -25.51 18.53
N ASP A 205 7.47 -25.23 18.43
CA ASP A 205 8.45 -26.07 17.71
C ASP A 205 8.08 -26.35 16.24
N ILE A 206 7.39 -25.40 15.59
CA ILE A 206 6.99 -25.52 14.19
C ILE A 206 8.10 -24.92 13.32
N SER A 207 8.76 -25.77 12.54
CA SER A 207 9.76 -25.30 11.57
C SER A 207 9.12 -24.38 10.52
N ARG A 208 9.81 -23.27 10.24
CA ARG A 208 9.41 -22.30 9.19
C ARG A 208 9.43 -22.90 7.78
N ASP A 209 10.11 -24.02 7.58
CA ASP A 209 10.15 -24.73 6.30
C ASP A 209 8.86 -25.49 6.01
N THR A 210 7.98 -25.65 7.02
CA THR A 210 6.62 -26.16 6.82
C THR A 210 5.68 -25.13 6.17
N LEU A 211 6.07 -23.84 6.15
CA LEU A 211 5.24 -22.79 5.59
C LEU A 211 5.30 -22.80 4.05
N PRO A 212 4.18 -22.59 3.35
CA PRO A 212 4.15 -22.50 1.88
C PRO A 212 5.02 -21.37 1.31
N TYR A 213 5.28 -20.35 2.13
CA TYR A 213 6.14 -19.24 1.78
C TYR A 213 7.07 -18.88 2.92
N LYS A 214 8.36 -18.78 2.60
CA LYS A 214 9.41 -18.29 3.50
C LYS A 214 10.12 -17.13 2.81
N ALA A 215 9.97 -15.93 3.37
CA ALA A 215 10.73 -14.78 2.90
C ALA A 215 12.23 -14.93 3.23
N MET A 216 13.07 -14.40 2.35
CA MET A 216 14.53 -14.51 2.45
C MET A 216 15.05 -13.68 3.64
N LEU A 217 16.12 -14.16 4.30
CA LEU A 217 16.82 -13.45 5.38
C LEU A 217 15.93 -13.00 6.57
N GLN A 218 14.87 -13.75 6.84
CA GLN A 218 14.02 -13.54 7.99
C GLN A 218 14.61 -14.20 9.25
N PRO A 219 14.55 -13.57 10.44
CA PRO A 219 13.76 -12.37 10.79
C PRO A 219 14.49 -11.03 10.58
N TRP A 220 15.76 -11.02 10.14
CA TRP A 220 16.56 -9.81 9.98
C TRP A 220 15.89 -8.75 9.09
N PHE A 221 15.29 -9.16 7.98
CA PHE A 221 14.56 -8.26 7.09
C PHE A 221 13.32 -7.64 7.73
N THR A 222 12.64 -8.35 8.63
CA THR A 222 11.51 -7.77 9.38
C THR A 222 11.98 -6.74 10.39
N TYR A 223 13.09 -6.97 11.11
CA TYR A 223 13.66 -5.94 11.99
C TYR A 223 14.13 -4.70 11.23
N TYR A 224 14.81 -4.91 10.08
CA TYR A 224 15.21 -3.84 9.19
C TYR A 224 14.00 -3.03 8.72
N GLY A 225 12.99 -3.69 8.16
CA GLY A 225 11.77 -3.02 7.68
C GLY A 225 11.05 -2.26 8.79
N LEU A 226 10.97 -2.83 9.99
CA LEU A 226 10.30 -2.20 11.13
C LEU A 226 11.04 -0.94 11.56
N PHE A 227 12.37 -0.99 11.65
CA PHE A 227 13.19 0.17 11.96
C PHE A 227 12.97 1.30 10.96
N PHE A 228 13.00 1.01 9.65
CA PHE A 228 12.82 2.02 8.62
C PHE A 228 11.40 2.59 8.59
N TRP A 229 10.36 1.77 8.75
CA TRP A 229 8.99 2.29 8.81
C TRP A 229 8.78 3.18 10.03
N VAL A 230 9.26 2.77 11.21
CA VAL A 230 9.20 3.62 12.40
C VAL A 230 9.96 4.93 12.19
N LEU A 231 11.16 4.87 11.62
CA LEU A 231 11.95 6.05 11.31
C LEU A 231 11.22 6.99 10.34
N ILE A 232 10.66 6.47 9.24
CA ILE A 232 9.91 7.25 8.24
C ILE A 232 8.67 7.89 8.88
N ILE A 233 7.90 7.14 9.68
CA ILE A 233 6.71 7.63 10.39
C ILE A 233 7.04 8.88 11.23
N PHE A 234 8.17 8.87 11.95
CA PHE A 234 8.58 10.02 12.77
C PHE A 234 9.26 11.15 12.00
N THR A 235 9.80 10.88 10.82
CA THR A 235 10.59 11.85 10.06
C THR A 235 9.87 12.38 8.83
N GLN A 236 8.71 11.85 8.45
CA GLN A 236 8.00 12.29 7.25
C GLN A 236 7.62 13.77 7.27
N GLY A 237 7.32 14.31 8.46
CA GLY A 237 6.96 15.71 8.66
C GLY A 237 8.14 16.59 9.06
N PHE A 238 9.38 16.16 8.86
CA PHE A 238 10.56 16.90 9.31
C PHE A 238 10.67 18.31 8.70
N THR A 239 10.09 18.54 7.51
CA THR A 239 10.05 19.85 6.85
C THR A 239 9.25 20.87 7.65
N ALA A 240 8.26 20.44 8.46
CA ALA A 240 7.50 21.31 9.34
C ALA A 240 8.34 21.94 10.48
N PHE A 241 9.56 21.43 10.71
CA PHE A 241 10.47 21.95 11.73
C PHE A 241 11.51 22.93 11.16
N ILE A 242 11.58 23.12 9.83
CA ILE A 242 12.66 23.87 9.16
C ILE A 242 12.11 24.81 8.07
N PRO A 243 11.71 26.06 8.40
CA PRO A 243 11.45 26.62 9.73
C PRO A 243 10.15 26.06 10.36
N TRP A 244 9.92 26.33 11.65
CA TRP A 244 8.72 25.85 12.34
C TRP A 244 7.43 26.37 11.69
N ASP A 245 6.58 25.44 11.23
CA ASP A 245 5.24 25.71 10.72
C ASP A 245 4.23 24.81 11.44
N THR A 246 3.42 25.41 12.30
CA THR A 246 2.40 24.73 13.09
C THR A 246 1.35 24.05 12.20
N SER A 247 0.97 24.67 11.08
CA SER A 247 0.00 24.08 10.14
C SER A 247 0.60 22.84 9.48
N ALA A 248 1.81 22.95 8.95
CA ALA A 248 2.52 21.82 8.34
C ALA A 248 2.77 20.68 9.35
N PHE A 249 3.03 21.02 10.62
CA PHE A 249 3.19 20.03 11.69
C PHE A 249 1.90 19.24 11.90
N PHE A 250 0.76 19.91 12.07
CA PHE A 250 -0.50 19.19 12.23
C PHE A 250 -0.86 18.40 10.98
N ILE A 251 -0.62 18.93 9.78
CA ILE A 251 -0.85 18.17 8.52
C ILE A 251 -0.07 16.86 8.50
N ALA A 252 1.21 16.89 8.86
CA ALA A 252 2.08 15.72 8.79
C ALA A 252 1.89 14.74 9.96
N TYR A 253 1.54 15.23 11.16
CA TYR A 253 1.52 14.42 12.39
C TYR A 253 0.12 14.14 12.96
N ILE A 254 -0.95 14.73 12.42
CA ILE A 254 -2.32 14.49 12.93
C ILE A 254 -2.70 13.02 12.88
N SER A 255 -2.27 12.26 11.86
CA SER A 255 -2.50 10.80 11.80
C SER A 255 -1.84 10.03 12.93
N LEU A 256 -0.63 10.43 13.33
CA LEU A 256 0.08 9.82 14.45
C LEU A 256 -0.64 10.10 15.76
N ILE A 257 -1.10 11.35 15.95
CA ILE A 257 -1.88 11.75 17.11
C ILE A 257 -3.20 10.97 17.15
N LEU A 258 -3.92 10.92 16.03
CA LEU A 258 -5.19 10.18 15.91
C LEU A 258 -4.98 8.70 16.21
N PHE A 259 -3.94 8.08 15.64
CA PHE A 259 -3.60 6.69 15.90
C PHE A 259 -3.29 6.45 17.39
N ALA A 260 -2.49 7.31 18.02
CA ALA A 260 -2.18 7.21 19.44
C ALA A 260 -3.44 7.34 20.31
N VAL A 261 -4.32 8.31 20.01
CA VAL A 261 -5.58 8.52 20.73
C VAL A 261 -6.51 7.32 20.56
N LEU A 262 -6.69 6.82 19.34
CA LEU A 262 -7.54 5.65 19.07
C LEU A 262 -6.98 4.38 19.71
N TYR A 263 -5.67 4.16 19.63
CA TYR A 263 -5.01 2.99 20.22
C TYR A 263 -5.07 3.02 21.75
N ILE A 264 -4.71 4.14 22.37
CA ILE A 264 -4.76 4.31 23.84
C ILE A 264 -6.20 4.26 24.32
N GLY A 265 -7.13 4.92 23.62
CA GLY A 265 -8.56 4.91 23.93
C GLY A 265 -9.14 3.51 23.89
N HIS A 266 -8.90 2.76 22.80
CA HIS A 266 -9.30 1.36 22.70
C HIS A 266 -8.71 0.51 23.83
N LYS A 267 -7.42 0.68 24.13
CA LYS A 267 -6.74 -0.05 25.20
C LYS A 267 -7.24 0.31 26.59
N ALA A 268 -7.63 1.56 26.84
CA ALA A 268 -8.15 2.01 28.12
C ALA A 268 -9.57 1.49 28.40
N ILE A 269 -10.42 1.44 27.36
CA ILE A 269 -11.82 0.99 27.43
C ILE A 269 -11.91 -0.53 27.47
N VAL A 270 -11.31 -1.21 26.47
CA VAL A 270 -11.46 -2.66 26.28
C VAL A 270 -10.46 -3.43 27.15
N ARG A 271 -9.36 -2.79 27.58
CA ARG A 271 -8.27 -3.39 28.39
C ARG A 271 -7.84 -4.78 27.91
N PRO A 272 -7.58 -4.97 26.60
CA PRO A 272 -7.16 -6.27 26.09
C PRO A 272 -5.78 -6.60 26.67
N ARG A 273 -5.61 -7.85 27.12
CA ARG A 273 -4.28 -8.37 27.47
C ARG A 273 -3.48 -8.58 26.20
N PHE A 274 -2.17 -8.36 26.27
CA PHE A 274 -1.30 -8.79 25.18
C PHE A 274 -1.34 -10.31 25.08
N VAL A 275 -1.62 -10.83 23.88
CA VAL A 275 -1.67 -12.26 23.62
C VAL A 275 -0.26 -12.84 23.79
N ARG A 276 -0.14 -13.85 24.64
CA ARG A 276 1.13 -14.57 24.82
C ARG A 276 1.34 -15.51 23.64
N PRO A 277 2.59 -15.73 23.19
CA PRO A 277 2.86 -16.65 22.08
C PRO A 277 2.27 -18.07 22.28
N SER A 278 2.21 -18.54 23.52
CA SER A 278 1.63 -19.85 23.88
C SER A 278 0.10 -19.91 23.79
N GLU A 279 -0.58 -18.78 23.88
CA GLU A 279 -2.05 -18.67 23.88
C GLU A 279 -2.59 -18.25 22.51
N ALA A 280 -1.71 -17.83 21.59
CA ALA A 280 -2.10 -17.35 20.28
C ALA A 280 -2.64 -18.50 19.42
N ASP A 281 -3.85 -18.34 18.90
CA ASP A 281 -4.47 -19.28 17.97
C ASP A 281 -3.98 -19.02 16.54
N ILE A 282 -3.37 -20.03 15.93
CA ILE A 282 -2.92 -20.02 14.52
C ILE A 282 -3.55 -21.16 13.72
N ASP A 283 -4.43 -21.94 14.34
CA ASP A 283 -5.01 -23.16 13.76
C ASP A 283 -6.47 -22.94 13.34
N SER A 284 -7.25 -22.15 14.11
CA SER A 284 -8.64 -21.85 13.77
C SER A 284 -8.76 -21.14 12.42
N GLY A 285 -9.62 -21.67 11.54
CA GLY A 285 -9.84 -21.12 10.20
C GLY A 285 -8.71 -21.40 9.20
N ARG A 286 -7.66 -22.16 9.58
CA ARG A 286 -6.65 -22.66 8.65
C ARG A 286 -7.31 -23.62 7.66
N LYS A 287 -7.38 -23.22 6.38
CA LYS A 287 -7.83 -24.12 5.31
C LYS A 287 -6.85 -25.29 5.17
N GLU A 288 -7.31 -26.51 5.44
CA GLU A 288 -6.57 -27.74 5.15
C GLU A 288 -6.52 -27.94 3.64
N ILE A 289 -5.48 -27.39 3.02
CA ILE A 289 -5.29 -27.40 1.57
C ILE A 289 -4.39 -28.57 1.12
N ASP A 290 -3.89 -29.37 2.07
CA ASP A 290 -2.96 -30.48 1.80
C ASP A 290 -3.59 -31.62 0.97
N GLU A 291 -4.93 -31.74 0.96
CA GLU A 291 -5.65 -32.80 0.23
C GLU A 291 -6.37 -32.32 -1.05
N ALA A 292 -6.32 -31.01 -1.34
CA ALA A 292 -6.97 -30.46 -2.53
C ALA A 292 -6.10 -30.69 -3.78
N VAL A 293 -6.51 -31.63 -4.64
CA VAL A 293 -5.94 -31.79 -5.99
C VAL A 293 -6.36 -30.58 -6.81
N PHE A 294 -5.47 -29.61 -6.94
CA PHE A 294 -5.66 -28.49 -7.87
C PHE A 294 -5.26 -28.95 -9.27
N GLU A 295 -6.24 -29.22 -10.13
CA GLU A 295 -5.98 -29.44 -11.56
C GLU A 295 -5.49 -28.14 -12.18
N GLU A 296 -4.20 -28.08 -12.51
CA GLU A 296 -3.61 -26.93 -13.18
C GLU A 296 -3.56 -27.15 -14.69
N PRO A 297 -4.16 -26.28 -15.51
CA PRO A 297 -3.95 -26.33 -16.95
C PRO A 297 -2.51 -25.88 -17.26
N VAL A 298 -1.66 -26.83 -17.66
CA VAL A 298 -0.29 -26.55 -18.08
C VAL A 298 -0.33 -25.76 -19.39
N PRO A 299 0.24 -24.52 -19.46
CA PRO A 299 0.23 -23.75 -20.70
C PRO A 299 1.12 -24.43 -21.75
N THR A 300 0.50 -25.01 -22.77
CA THR A 300 1.16 -25.77 -23.84
C THR A 300 1.76 -24.86 -24.93
N THR A 301 1.28 -23.63 -25.09
CA THR A 301 1.70 -22.68 -26.13
C THR A 301 2.75 -21.69 -25.65
N PHE A 302 3.62 -21.21 -26.56
CA PHE A 302 4.63 -20.18 -26.27
C PHE A 302 4.00 -18.89 -25.73
N PHE A 303 2.89 -18.45 -26.33
CA PHE A 303 2.12 -17.30 -25.85
C PHE A 303 1.46 -17.59 -24.49
N GLY A 304 0.99 -18.82 -24.26
CA GLY A 304 0.48 -19.25 -22.95
C GLY A 304 1.55 -19.27 -21.87
N LYS A 305 2.80 -19.63 -22.21
CA LYS A 305 3.96 -19.57 -21.29
C LYS A 305 4.37 -18.13 -21.01
N PHE A 306 4.32 -17.24 -22.01
CA PHE A 306 4.57 -15.82 -21.82
C PHE A 306 3.49 -15.16 -20.95
N TRP A 307 2.20 -15.44 -21.21
CA TRP A 307 1.09 -14.96 -20.38
C TRP A 307 1.10 -15.56 -18.98
N SER A 308 1.43 -16.84 -18.83
CA SER A 308 1.62 -17.48 -17.51
C SER A 308 2.86 -16.96 -16.78
N TRP A 309 3.87 -16.46 -17.49
CA TRP A 309 4.96 -15.71 -16.88
C TRP A 309 4.49 -14.32 -16.43
N LEU A 310 3.65 -13.66 -17.26
CA LEU A 310 3.09 -12.33 -17.00
C LEU A 310 2.00 -12.29 -15.90
N SER A 311 1.17 -13.34 -15.77
CA SER A 311 0.05 -13.49 -14.81
C SER A 311 0.47 -14.27 -13.56
#